data_AF-F2RRZ0-F1
#
_entry.id   AF-F2RRZ0-F1
#
_cell.length_a   1.000
_cell.length_b   1.000
_cell.length_c   1.000
_cell.angle_alpha   90.00
_cell.angle_beta   90.00
_cell.angle_gamma   90.00
#
_symmetry.space_group_name_H-M   'P 1'
#
loop_
_entity.id
_entity.type
_entity.pdbx_description
1 polymer ?
#
loop_
_entity_poly.entity_id
_entity_poly.type
_entity_poly.pdbx_seq_one_letter_code
_entity_poly.pdbx_strand_id
1 'polypeptide(L)'
;MGFYHCHERFRPNPSKFVSIRSIDEDTTNNRNVVIEEIDDARVFFTVYEGAIYFHQGNTYLVKELNTSKRFARVVRAHVDWITEQRDFTNVDPIETEAIRRISRLTDYRAFFGKIAIHTLVYGYFKKDKKGRILDAVALDTPPIDKMSKGLWLDVPKTALEILKSHNLNAAAAIHAAEHAIMSLLPTFLISSPGDIRTECKVAKKELGPKHQQAGGSSRDQDPRTRNHFFHPLAPPTPRRQRQARLVFYDAKGGSSGSGITSKAFEFIDSLLVRANSRIDTCTCTAAQGCVECVCNELCPEMNLVISKAGASVILKCLLGLKVDVDSLPWGTELDRGYEPGPGSELAQGLETIIEAVEVAGASGKEIRIYDLDT
;
A
#
# COMPACT_ATOMS: atom_id res chain seq x y z
N MET A 1 35.47 17.73 -14.42
CA MET A 1 34.59 16.56 -14.65
C MET A 1 35.06 15.45 -13.72
N GLY A 2 34.30 15.16 -12.66
CA GLY A 2 34.65 14.12 -11.70
C GLY A 2 34.22 12.76 -12.22
N PHE A 3 35.17 11.84 -12.38
CA PHE A 3 34.86 10.46 -12.72
C PHE A 3 34.34 9.76 -11.46
N TYR A 4 33.09 9.29 -11.49
CA TYR A 4 32.56 8.43 -10.45
C TYR A 4 33.21 7.05 -10.57
N HIS A 5 33.96 6.64 -9.54
CA HIS A 5 34.55 5.31 -9.48
C HIS A 5 33.69 4.40 -8.61
N CYS A 6 33.46 3.16 -9.07
CA CYS A 6 32.83 2.14 -8.26
C CYS A 6 33.66 1.85 -7.00
N HIS A 7 32.97 1.76 -5.86
CA HIS A 7 33.55 1.40 -4.56
C HIS A 7 34.30 0.07 -4.64
N GLU A 8 35.46 -0.01 -3.97
CA GLU A 8 36.43 -1.10 -4.10
C GLU A 8 35.86 -2.49 -3.77
N ARG A 9 34.91 -2.52 -2.82
CA ARG A 9 34.14 -3.72 -2.43
C ARG A 9 33.44 -4.44 -3.60
N PHE A 10 33.10 -3.74 -4.68
CA PHE A 10 32.39 -4.31 -5.82
C PHE A 10 33.30 -4.58 -7.03
N ARG A 11 34.63 -4.39 -6.89
CA ARG A 11 35.61 -4.76 -7.91
C ARG A 11 35.93 -6.27 -7.80
N PRO A 12 36.33 -6.93 -8.90
CA PRO A 12 36.57 -6.39 -10.24
C PRO A 12 35.31 -6.24 -11.10
N ASN A 13 34.21 -6.92 -10.74
CA ASN A 13 33.01 -7.02 -11.58
C ASN A 13 31.77 -6.46 -10.87
N PRO A 14 31.62 -5.12 -10.81
CA PRO A 14 30.50 -4.49 -10.13
C PRO A 14 29.14 -4.78 -10.78
N SER A 15 29.13 -5.09 -12.07
CA SER A 15 27.94 -5.50 -12.82
C SER A 15 27.29 -6.78 -12.29
N LYS A 16 28.03 -7.70 -11.64
CA LYS A 16 27.43 -8.88 -10.98
C LYS A 16 26.54 -8.54 -9.79
N PHE A 17 26.74 -7.37 -9.18
CA PHE A 17 26.01 -6.92 -8.00
C PHE A 17 24.88 -5.94 -8.35
N VAL A 18 24.68 -5.66 -9.65
CA VAL A 18 23.66 -4.75 -10.16
C VAL A 18 22.85 -5.49 -11.23
N SER A 19 21.71 -6.06 -10.84
CA SER A 19 20.81 -6.71 -11.79
C SER A 19 20.05 -5.65 -12.59
N ILE A 20 20.37 -5.51 -13.88
CA ILE A 20 19.70 -4.55 -14.77
C ILE A 20 18.44 -5.15 -15.40
N ARG A 21 18.38 -6.47 -15.58
CA ARG A 21 17.19 -7.29 -15.87
C ARG A 21 17.49 -8.71 -15.38
N SER A 22 16.67 -9.28 -14.51
CA SER A 22 16.85 -10.66 -14.03
C SER A 22 16.27 -11.63 -15.05
N ILE A 23 17.15 -12.30 -15.79
CA ILE A 23 16.85 -13.50 -16.58
C ILE A 23 18.06 -14.41 -16.35
N ASP A 24 17.88 -15.50 -15.62
CA ASP A 24 18.86 -16.58 -15.49
C ASP A 24 18.20 -17.87 -16.00
N GLU A 25 18.86 -18.54 -16.96
CA GLU A 25 18.50 -19.86 -17.51
C GLU A 25 18.95 -21.01 -16.57
N ASP A 26 18.21 -22.14 -16.50
CA ASP A 26 18.69 -23.46 -16.98
C ASP A 26 17.63 -24.62 -16.88
N THR A 27 17.82 -25.56 -17.82
CA THR A 27 17.26 -26.87 -18.26
C THR A 27 16.56 -27.86 -17.31
N THR A 28 15.66 -28.68 -17.88
CA THR A 28 15.71 -30.17 -17.76
C THR A 28 14.89 -30.93 -18.81
N ASN A 29 15.46 -32.05 -19.30
CA ASN A 29 14.91 -32.93 -20.33
C ASN A 29 13.94 -33.98 -19.75
N ASN A 30 12.64 -33.64 -19.83
CA ASN A 30 11.45 -34.51 -19.92
C ASN A 30 10.99 -35.27 -18.66
N ARG A 31 9.87 -34.93 -17.99
CA ARG A 31 8.63 -34.29 -18.51
C ARG A 31 7.94 -33.41 -17.46
N ASN A 32 8.66 -32.40 -16.97
CA ASN A 32 8.08 -31.21 -16.36
C ASN A 32 8.54 -30.03 -17.21
N VAL A 33 7.68 -29.56 -18.11
CA VAL A 33 8.00 -28.43 -18.99
C VAL A 33 7.81 -27.14 -18.20
N VAL A 34 8.82 -26.29 -18.18
CA VAL A 34 8.70 -24.93 -17.65
C VAL A 34 7.76 -24.17 -18.58
N ILE A 35 6.61 -23.74 -18.05
CA ILE A 35 5.63 -22.96 -18.82
C ILE A 35 5.93 -21.46 -18.77
N GLU A 36 6.48 -20.97 -17.66
CA GLU A 36 6.77 -19.56 -17.44
C GLU A 36 7.75 -19.39 -16.27
N GLU A 37 8.53 -18.30 -16.32
CA GLU A 37 9.38 -17.82 -15.24
C GLU A 37 8.76 -16.54 -14.66
N ILE A 38 8.75 -16.44 -13.33
CA ILE A 38 8.08 -15.36 -12.61
C ILE A 38 9.08 -14.72 -11.65
N ASP A 39 9.07 -13.39 -11.58
CA ASP A 39 9.88 -12.60 -10.64
C ASP A 39 9.65 -13.06 -9.20
N ASP A 40 10.73 -13.25 -8.41
CA ASP A 40 10.68 -13.68 -7.00
C ASP A 40 9.67 -12.83 -6.19
N ALA A 41 9.58 -11.52 -6.49
CA ALA A 41 8.67 -10.61 -5.80
C ALA A 41 7.18 -10.83 -6.13
N ARG A 42 6.85 -11.56 -7.19
CA ARG A 42 5.47 -11.88 -7.61
C ARG A 42 5.03 -13.27 -7.17
N VAL A 43 5.96 -14.19 -6.94
CA VAL A 43 5.70 -15.61 -6.63
C VAL A 43 4.62 -15.79 -5.56
N PHE A 44 4.75 -15.10 -4.42
CA PHE A 44 3.80 -15.24 -3.32
C PHE A 44 2.41 -14.65 -3.59
N PHE A 45 2.28 -13.77 -4.59
CA PHE A 45 1.02 -13.15 -4.96
C PHE A 45 0.32 -13.86 -6.12
N THR A 46 1.04 -14.68 -6.89
CA THR A 46 0.51 -15.32 -8.11
C THR A 46 0.56 -16.84 -8.09
N VAL A 47 1.51 -17.45 -7.36
CA VAL A 47 1.80 -18.89 -7.43
C VAL A 47 1.88 -19.54 -6.04
N TYR A 48 0.98 -19.16 -5.15
CA TYR A 48 0.80 -19.83 -3.87
C TYR A 48 0.10 -21.19 -4.03
N GLU A 49 0.28 -22.10 -3.08
CA GLU A 49 -0.34 -23.43 -3.14
C GLU A 49 -1.88 -23.32 -3.23
N GLY A 50 -2.47 -24.02 -4.20
CA GLY A 50 -3.90 -23.95 -4.47
C GLY A 50 -4.35 -22.76 -5.34
N ALA A 51 -3.44 -21.88 -5.76
CA ALA A 51 -3.74 -20.82 -6.73
C ALA A 51 -4.13 -21.38 -8.11
N ILE A 52 -5.00 -20.66 -8.81
CA ILE A 52 -5.24 -20.86 -10.23
C ILE A 52 -4.37 -19.87 -11.01
N TYR A 53 -3.34 -20.42 -11.65
CA TYR A 53 -2.45 -19.70 -12.55
C TYR A 53 -2.98 -19.73 -13.98
N PHE A 54 -3.08 -18.57 -14.62
CA PHE A 54 -3.50 -18.43 -16.00
C PHE A 54 -2.28 -18.22 -16.91
N HIS A 55 -2.12 -19.08 -17.90
CA HIS A 55 -1.04 -18.96 -18.87
C HIS A 55 -1.56 -19.27 -20.28
N GLN A 56 -1.47 -18.29 -21.18
CA GLN A 56 -1.88 -18.38 -22.59
C GLN A 56 -3.29 -18.98 -22.78
N GLY A 57 -4.26 -18.50 -22.00
CA GLY A 57 -5.67 -18.95 -22.06
C GLY A 57 -5.95 -20.29 -21.38
N ASN A 58 -4.93 -20.96 -20.82
CA ASN A 58 -5.07 -22.20 -20.08
C ASN A 58 -5.00 -21.95 -18.57
N THR A 59 -5.78 -22.72 -17.80
CA THR A 59 -5.74 -22.69 -16.34
C THR A 59 -4.90 -23.81 -15.79
N TYR A 60 -4.12 -23.48 -14.76
CA TYR A 60 -3.23 -24.39 -14.07
C TYR A 60 -3.44 -24.25 -12.55
N LEU A 61 -3.63 -25.36 -11.86
CA LEU A 61 -3.67 -25.39 -10.41
C LEU A 61 -2.24 -25.54 -9.88
N VAL A 62 -1.82 -24.61 -9.03
CA VAL A 62 -0.55 -24.70 -8.30
C VAL A 62 -0.68 -25.79 -7.23
N LYS A 63 0.13 -26.83 -7.35
CA LYS A 63 0.15 -27.98 -6.42
C LYS A 63 1.17 -27.82 -5.31
N GLU A 64 2.27 -27.13 -5.59
CA GLU A 64 3.40 -27.01 -4.69
C GLU A 64 4.18 -25.76 -5.05
N LEU A 65 4.59 -25.00 -4.02
CA LEU A 65 5.52 -23.89 -4.16
C LEU A 65 6.75 -24.16 -3.30
N ASN A 66 7.90 -24.35 -3.94
CA ASN A 66 9.17 -24.53 -3.24
C ASN A 66 10.05 -23.28 -3.40
N THR A 67 10.05 -22.43 -2.39
CA THR A 67 10.81 -21.17 -2.38
C THR A 67 12.32 -21.41 -2.29
N SER A 68 12.77 -22.42 -1.54
CA SER A 68 14.20 -22.74 -1.39
C SER A 68 14.83 -23.23 -2.69
N LYS A 69 14.10 -24.04 -3.47
CA LYS A 69 14.54 -24.56 -4.77
C LYS A 69 14.05 -23.72 -5.95
N ARG A 70 13.34 -22.62 -5.68
CA ARG A 70 12.82 -21.67 -6.68
C ARG A 70 12.00 -22.31 -7.81
N PHE A 71 11.05 -23.18 -7.46
CA PHE A 71 10.11 -23.72 -8.44
C PHE A 71 8.68 -23.79 -7.89
N ALA A 72 7.71 -23.70 -8.79
CA ALA A 72 6.32 -24.01 -8.51
C ALA A 72 5.84 -25.12 -9.44
N ARG A 73 5.23 -26.17 -8.88
CA ARG A 73 4.68 -27.27 -9.66
C ARG A 73 3.21 -27.02 -9.92
N VAL A 74 2.87 -27.01 -11.20
CA VAL A 74 1.50 -26.73 -11.67
C VAL A 74 0.95 -27.90 -12.46
N VAL A 75 -0.38 -28.07 -12.40
CA VAL A 75 -1.10 -29.09 -13.17
C VAL A 75 -2.23 -28.41 -13.92
N ARG A 76 -2.37 -28.72 -15.21
CA ARG A 76 -3.47 -28.18 -16.02
C ARG A 76 -4.80 -28.55 -15.36
N ALA A 77 -5.65 -27.56 -15.17
CA ALA A 77 -6.96 -27.73 -14.59
C ALA A 77 -8.01 -27.20 -15.58
N HIS A 78 -9.24 -27.68 -15.45
CA HIS A 78 -10.40 -27.11 -16.13
C HIS A 78 -11.38 -26.71 -15.04
N VAL A 79 -11.30 -25.45 -14.61
CA VAL A 79 -12.06 -24.91 -13.49
C VAL A 79 -12.82 -23.66 -13.92
N ASP A 80 -14.00 -23.44 -13.32
CA ASP A 80 -14.84 -22.27 -13.58
C ASP A 80 -14.67 -21.16 -12.53
N TRP A 81 -13.61 -21.23 -11.72
CA TRP A 81 -13.28 -20.24 -10.70
C TRP A 81 -11.84 -19.74 -10.85
N ILE A 82 -11.59 -18.54 -10.33
CA ILE A 82 -10.28 -17.92 -10.20
C ILE A 82 -9.91 -17.84 -8.72
N THR A 83 -8.63 -17.57 -8.43
CA THR A 83 -8.17 -17.31 -7.07
C THR A 83 -7.71 -15.87 -6.92
N GLU A 84 -8.09 -15.24 -5.82
CA GLU A 84 -7.62 -13.90 -5.43
C GLU A 84 -6.98 -13.98 -4.06
N GLN A 85 -5.73 -13.55 -3.96
CA GLN A 85 -4.96 -13.62 -2.72
C GLN A 85 -5.54 -12.73 -1.62
N ARG A 86 -5.32 -13.17 -0.38
CA ARG A 86 -5.57 -12.40 0.84
C ARG A 86 -4.23 -12.15 1.50
N ASP A 87 -3.83 -10.89 1.46
CA ASP A 87 -2.58 -10.43 2.03
C ASP A 87 -2.77 -9.19 2.88
N PHE A 88 -1.82 -8.95 3.78
CA PHE A 88 -1.61 -7.62 4.36
C PHE A 88 -0.14 -7.26 4.19
N THR A 89 0.13 -5.98 3.98
CA THR A 89 1.48 -5.44 3.88
C THR A 89 1.61 -4.28 4.84
N ASN A 90 2.50 -4.37 5.83
CA ASN A 90 2.84 -3.25 6.72
C ASN A 90 4.09 -2.56 6.21
N VAL A 91 4.05 -1.24 6.17
CA VAL A 91 5.15 -0.38 5.74
C VAL A 91 5.51 0.55 6.91
N ASP A 92 6.62 0.25 7.57
CA ASP A 92 7.02 0.91 8.80
C ASP A 92 8.37 1.61 8.65
N PRO A 93 8.43 2.93 8.80
CA PRO A 93 9.71 3.61 9.02
C PRO A 93 10.33 3.15 10.35
N ILE A 94 11.61 2.79 10.32
CA ILE A 94 12.32 2.19 11.47
C ILE A 94 13.56 2.96 11.91
N GLU A 95 14.12 3.82 11.06
CA GLU A 95 15.33 4.59 11.37
C GLU A 95 15.33 5.90 10.57
N THR A 96 15.33 7.04 11.26
CA THR A 96 15.49 8.36 10.66
C THR A 96 16.96 8.64 10.34
N GLU A 97 17.23 9.08 9.11
CA GLU A 97 18.59 9.47 8.66
C GLU A 97 18.66 10.95 8.26
N ALA A 98 17.54 11.51 7.80
CA ALA A 98 17.42 12.92 7.48
C ALA A 98 16.05 13.47 7.89
N ILE A 99 16.05 14.76 8.23
CA ILE A 99 14.88 15.53 8.62
C ILE A 99 14.88 16.81 7.80
N ARG A 100 13.73 17.18 7.24
CA ARG A 100 13.57 18.43 6.50
C ARG A 100 12.35 19.18 6.99
N ARG A 101 12.48 20.50 7.15
CA ARG A 101 11.33 21.36 7.44
C ARG A 101 10.41 21.49 6.23
N ILE A 102 9.10 21.38 6.45
CA ILE A 102 8.10 21.42 5.36
C ILE A 102 7.65 22.85 5.04
N SER A 103 7.44 23.67 6.06
CA SER A 103 6.89 25.02 5.94
C SER A 103 7.54 25.96 6.94
N ARG A 104 7.69 27.23 6.59
CA ARG A 104 8.11 28.29 7.53
C ARG A 104 7.01 28.62 8.55
N LEU A 105 5.77 28.21 8.28
CA LEU A 105 4.59 28.49 9.11
C LEU A 105 4.32 27.43 10.18
N THR A 106 4.98 26.27 10.11
CA THR A 106 4.79 25.15 11.04
C THR A 106 6.11 24.56 11.49
N ASP A 107 6.02 23.75 12.53
CA ASP A 107 7.13 22.92 13.03
C ASP A 107 7.02 21.47 12.54
N TYR A 108 6.11 21.19 11.59
CA TYR A 108 5.98 19.87 11.00
C TYR A 108 7.16 19.58 10.06
N ARG A 109 7.61 18.33 10.09
CA ARG A 109 8.84 17.88 9.46
C ARG A 109 8.57 16.69 8.56
N ALA A 110 9.31 16.65 7.46
CA ALA A 110 9.48 15.47 6.64
C ALA A 110 10.67 14.69 7.18
N PHE A 111 10.57 13.38 7.14
CA PHE A 111 11.62 12.46 7.55
C PHE A 111 12.02 11.59 6.36
N PHE A 112 13.28 11.17 6.33
CA PHE A 112 13.79 10.22 5.36
C PHE A 112 14.72 9.23 6.04
N GLY A 113 14.66 7.97 5.62
CA GLY A 113 15.46 6.91 6.23
C GLY A 113 15.02 5.51 5.82
N LYS A 114 15.20 4.55 6.73
CA LYS A 114 14.93 3.13 6.45
C LYS A 114 13.48 2.78 6.71
N ILE A 115 12.93 1.97 5.81
CA ILE A 115 11.57 1.44 5.88
C ILE A 115 11.63 -0.08 5.85
N ALA A 116 10.96 -0.70 6.81
CA ALA A 116 10.67 -2.13 6.85
C ALA A 116 9.31 -2.39 6.21
N ILE A 117 9.28 -3.29 5.24
CA ILE A 117 8.05 -3.72 4.57
C ILE A 117 7.86 -5.19 4.92
N HIS A 118 6.75 -5.49 5.59
CA HIS A 118 6.39 -6.83 6.01
C HIS A 118 5.10 -7.24 5.32
N THR A 119 5.16 -8.21 4.43
CA THR A 119 3.98 -8.73 3.74
C THR A 119 3.71 -10.19 4.13
N LEU A 120 2.46 -10.51 4.44
CA LEU A 120 2.03 -11.88 4.69
C LEU A 120 0.80 -12.22 3.84
N VAL A 121 0.92 -13.27 3.04
CA VAL A 121 -0.17 -13.85 2.25
C VAL A 121 -0.81 -14.98 3.06
N TYR A 122 -1.86 -14.66 3.81
CA TYR A 122 -2.43 -15.59 4.80
C TYR A 122 -3.57 -16.45 4.23
N GLY A 123 -3.94 -16.26 2.96
CA GLY A 123 -4.98 -17.05 2.33
C GLY A 123 -5.35 -16.57 0.93
N TYR A 124 -6.45 -17.08 0.40
CA TYR A 124 -7.04 -16.64 -0.86
C TYR A 124 -8.55 -16.94 -0.91
N PHE A 125 -9.26 -16.23 -1.78
CA PHE A 125 -10.65 -16.52 -2.14
C PHE A 125 -10.69 -17.30 -3.45
N LYS A 126 -11.55 -18.32 -3.53
CA LYS A 126 -12.01 -18.86 -4.81
C LYS A 126 -13.20 -18.04 -5.26
N LYS A 127 -13.15 -17.46 -6.46
CA LYS A 127 -14.23 -16.63 -7.01
C LYS A 127 -14.74 -17.20 -8.31
N ASP A 128 -16.05 -17.25 -8.49
CA ASP A 128 -16.63 -17.64 -9.78
C ASP A 128 -16.45 -16.54 -10.85
N LYS A 129 -16.87 -16.83 -12.09
CA LYS A 129 -16.83 -15.86 -13.22
C LYS A 129 -17.63 -14.57 -12.96
N LYS A 130 -18.55 -14.56 -11.99
CA LYS A 130 -19.34 -13.39 -11.58
C LYS A 130 -18.71 -12.65 -10.39
N GLY A 131 -17.53 -13.08 -9.91
CA GLY A 131 -16.84 -12.50 -8.77
C GLY A 131 -17.38 -12.92 -7.41
N ARG A 132 -18.32 -13.88 -7.35
CA ARG A 132 -18.89 -14.38 -6.09
C ARG A 132 -17.88 -15.29 -5.41
N ILE A 133 -17.68 -15.09 -4.11
CA ILE A 133 -16.78 -15.91 -3.30
C ILE A 133 -17.42 -17.29 -3.10
N LEU A 134 -16.76 -18.33 -3.60
CA LEU A 134 -17.15 -19.73 -3.45
C LEU A 134 -16.54 -20.35 -2.19
N ASP A 135 -15.31 -19.97 -1.86
CA ASP A 135 -14.52 -20.57 -0.78
C ASP A 135 -13.45 -19.58 -0.30
N ALA A 136 -13.03 -19.73 0.96
CA ALA A 136 -11.94 -18.97 1.56
C ALA A 136 -10.94 -19.94 2.18
N VAL A 137 -9.77 -20.04 1.57
CA VAL A 137 -8.72 -20.98 1.95
C VAL A 137 -7.64 -20.21 2.69
N ALA A 138 -7.23 -20.69 3.87
CA ALA A 138 -6.06 -20.15 4.56
C ALA A 138 -4.78 -20.81 4.06
N LEU A 139 -3.70 -20.05 4.11
CA LEU A 139 -2.36 -20.49 3.75
C LEU A 139 -1.41 -20.26 4.93
N ASP A 140 -0.48 -21.18 5.09
CA ASP A 140 0.64 -21.07 6.01
C ASP A 140 1.91 -20.74 5.22
N THR A 141 1.98 -19.53 4.65
CA THR A 141 3.17 -19.07 3.94
C THR A 141 4.09 -18.29 4.87
N PRO A 142 5.43 -18.38 4.69
CA PRO A 142 6.34 -17.52 5.42
C PRO A 142 6.13 -16.04 5.05
N PRO A 143 6.30 -15.10 6.00
CA PRO A 143 6.24 -13.67 5.70
C PRO A 143 7.41 -13.24 4.80
N ILE A 144 7.18 -12.15 4.06
CA ILE A 144 8.14 -11.53 3.17
C ILE A 144 8.58 -10.22 3.81
N ASP A 145 9.78 -10.22 4.39
CA ASP A 145 10.41 -9.04 4.96
C ASP A 145 11.36 -8.40 3.96
N LYS A 146 11.14 -7.12 3.68
CA LYS A 146 11.99 -6.33 2.79
C LYS A 146 12.38 -5.03 3.46
N MET A 147 13.65 -4.67 3.31
CA MET A 147 14.14 -3.34 3.68
C MET A 147 14.18 -2.44 2.43
N SER A 148 13.76 -1.19 2.61
CA SER A 148 13.84 -0.13 1.60
C SER A 148 14.24 1.20 2.22
N LYS A 149 14.36 2.23 1.37
CA LYS A 149 14.42 3.63 1.76
C LYS A 149 13.14 4.34 1.41
N GLY A 150 12.84 5.38 2.16
CA GLY A 150 11.74 6.25 1.83
C GLY A 150 11.63 7.47 2.71
N LEU A 151 10.62 8.26 2.41
CA LEU A 151 10.28 9.48 3.13
C LEU A 151 8.90 9.33 3.76
N TRP A 152 8.69 10.01 4.87
CA TRP A 152 7.39 10.03 5.53
C TRP A 152 7.11 11.35 6.23
N LEU A 153 5.81 11.58 6.46
CA LEU A 153 5.26 12.76 7.11
C LEU A 153 4.27 12.32 8.17
N ASP A 154 4.46 12.76 9.41
CA ASP A 154 3.48 12.52 10.48
C ASP A 154 2.28 13.43 10.30
N VAL A 155 1.07 12.87 10.35
CA VAL A 155 -0.16 13.64 10.21
C VAL A 155 -0.34 14.49 11.48
N PRO A 156 -0.51 15.81 11.35
CA PRO A 156 -0.79 16.71 12.47
C PRO A 156 -1.96 16.23 13.33
N LYS A 157 -1.80 16.27 14.66
CA LYS A 157 -2.90 15.97 15.60
C LYS A 157 -4.12 16.85 15.35
N THR A 158 -3.89 18.13 15.05
CA THR A 158 -4.95 19.08 14.69
C THR A 158 -5.73 18.62 13.44
N ALA A 159 -5.06 18.01 12.45
CA ALA A 159 -5.75 17.44 11.29
C ALA A 159 -6.64 16.26 11.71
N LEU A 160 -6.14 15.36 12.55
CA LEU A 160 -6.92 14.22 13.06
C LEU A 160 -8.16 14.68 13.85
N GLU A 161 -8.03 15.74 14.64
CA GLU A 161 -9.13 16.34 15.40
C GLU A 161 -10.20 16.94 14.47
N ILE A 162 -9.80 17.68 13.43
CA ILE A 162 -10.72 18.23 12.42
C ILE A 162 -11.43 17.11 11.64
N LEU A 163 -10.69 16.10 11.21
CA LEU A 163 -11.29 14.95 10.50
C LEU A 163 -12.33 14.26 11.39
N LYS A 164 -12.02 14.07 12.67
CA LYS A 164 -12.93 13.47 13.64
C LYS A 164 -14.17 14.35 13.88
N SER A 165 -14.04 15.67 13.94
CA SER A 165 -15.17 16.56 14.21
C SER A 165 -16.21 16.57 13.08
N HIS A 166 -15.81 16.26 11.84
CA HIS A 166 -16.70 16.14 10.67
C HIS A 166 -16.99 14.69 10.26
N ASN A 167 -16.63 13.71 11.09
CA ASN A 167 -16.80 12.29 10.80
C ASN A 167 -16.13 11.84 9.48
N LEU A 168 -15.03 12.51 9.09
CA LEU A 168 -14.25 12.16 7.89
C LEU A 168 -13.28 11.02 8.20
N ASN A 169 -13.22 10.03 7.30
CA ASN A 169 -12.39 8.85 7.50
C ASN A 169 -10.89 9.19 7.38
N ALA A 170 -10.16 9.14 8.51
CA ALA A 170 -8.74 9.46 8.56
C ALA A 170 -7.88 8.57 7.66
N ALA A 171 -8.18 7.28 7.54
CA ALA A 171 -7.45 6.40 6.62
C ALA A 171 -7.67 6.79 5.16
N ALA A 172 -8.89 7.19 4.80
CA ALA A 172 -9.22 7.69 3.46
C ALA A 172 -8.55 9.02 3.15
N ALA A 173 -8.44 9.91 4.14
CA ALA A 173 -7.74 11.19 4.04
C ALA A 173 -6.24 10.99 3.78
N ILE A 174 -5.59 10.11 4.55
CA ILE A 174 -4.16 9.78 4.40
C ILE A 174 -3.92 9.20 3.00
N HIS A 175 -4.68 8.17 2.61
CA HIS A 175 -4.53 7.51 1.31
C HIS A 175 -4.72 8.49 0.13
N ALA A 176 -5.71 9.38 0.22
CA ALA A 176 -5.96 10.42 -0.77
C ALA A 176 -4.82 11.45 -0.84
N ALA A 177 -4.26 11.86 0.30
CA ALA A 177 -3.12 12.77 0.36
C ALA A 177 -1.84 12.13 -0.20
N GLU A 178 -1.61 10.83 0.04
CA GLU A 178 -0.50 10.09 -0.57
C GLU A 178 -0.61 10.09 -2.09
N HIS A 179 -1.79 9.82 -2.65
CA HIS A 179 -2.02 9.89 -4.09
C HIS A 179 -1.84 11.30 -4.67
N ALA A 180 -2.30 12.33 -3.96
CA ALA A 180 -2.14 13.72 -4.39
C ALA A 180 -0.66 14.10 -4.54
N ILE A 181 0.19 13.61 -3.63
CA ILE A 181 1.65 13.81 -3.68
C ILE A 181 2.28 12.90 -4.75
N MET A 182 1.94 11.62 -4.78
CA MET A 182 2.53 10.66 -5.73
C MET A 182 2.31 11.03 -7.19
N SER A 183 1.11 11.52 -7.52
CA SER A 183 0.75 11.95 -8.88
C SER A 183 1.52 13.20 -9.34
N LEU A 184 2.24 13.89 -8.44
CA LEU A 184 3.13 15.00 -8.77
C LEU A 184 4.60 14.58 -8.93
N LEU A 185 5.01 13.42 -8.41
CA LEU A 185 6.41 13.00 -8.42
C LEU A 185 7.06 13.01 -9.83
N PRO A 186 6.39 12.55 -10.90
CA PRO A 186 6.97 12.59 -12.25
C PRO A 186 7.29 14.01 -12.75
N THR A 187 6.68 15.05 -12.17
CA THR A 187 6.95 16.46 -12.54
C THR A 187 8.23 17.02 -11.93
N PHE A 188 8.75 16.38 -10.89
CA PHE A 188 9.99 16.77 -10.22
C PHE A 188 11.13 15.82 -10.53
N LEU A 189 10.81 14.54 -10.79
CA LEU A 189 11.76 13.45 -10.88
C LEU A 189 11.52 12.65 -12.16
N ILE A 190 12.60 12.28 -12.84
CA ILE A 190 12.53 11.27 -13.91
C ILE A 190 12.30 9.92 -13.24
N SER A 191 11.03 9.49 -13.20
CA SER A 191 10.59 8.26 -12.56
C SER A 191 9.40 7.67 -13.29
N SER A 192 9.23 6.36 -13.20
CA SER A 192 8.04 5.65 -13.65
C SER A 192 7.02 5.56 -12.50
N PRO A 193 5.70 5.52 -12.78
CA PRO A 193 4.66 5.46 -11.75
C PRO A 193 4.76 4.28 -10.74
N GLY A 194 5.54 3.24 -11.05
CA GLY A 194 5.78 2.10 -10.16
C GLY A 194 7.08 2.16 -9.36
N ASP A 195 7.90 3.20 -9.54
CA ASP A 195 9.22 3.31 -8.92
C ASP A 195 9.16 3.75 -7.45
N ILE A 196 8.16 4.56 -7.10
CA ILE A 196 7.78 4.91 -5.74
C ILE A 196 6.43 4.27 -5.44
N ARG A 197 6.28 3.74 -4.22
CA ARG A 197 5.03 3.20 -3.71
C ARG A 197 4.68 3.84 -2.38
N THR A 198 3.43 3.67 -1.99
CA THR A 198 2.87 4.13 -0.72
C THR A 198 2.02 3.04 -0.08
N GLU A 199 1.63 3.22 1.18
CA GLU A 199 0.82 2.25 1.92
C GLU A 199 -0.68 2.45 1.63
N CYS A 200 -1.13 2.02 0.45
CA CYS A 200 -2.55 1.96 0.11
C CYS A 200 -3.20 0.77 0.82
N LYS A 201 -3.85 0.97 1.98
CA LYS A 201 -4.51 -0.14 2.68
C LYS A 201 -6.00 0.12 2.96
N VAL A 202 -6.83 -0.87 2.64
CA VAL A 202 -8.30 -0.85 2.83
C VAL A 202 -8.71 -1.59 4.09
N ALA A 203 -9.57 -0.98 4.91
CA ALA A 203 -10.05 -1.56 6.17
C ALA A 203 -10.68 -2.95 6.01
N LYS A 204 -11.38 -3.22 4.90
CA LYS A 204 -11.99 -4.52 4.58
C LYS A 204 -10.97 -5.68 4.56
N LYS A 205 -9.70 -5.42 4.22
CA LYS A 205 -8.62 -6.42 4.28
C LYS A 205 -8.06 -6.64 5.69
N GLU A 206 -8.37 -5.74 6.64
CA GLU A 206 -7.84 -5.71 8.01
C GLU A 206 -8.83 -6.22 9.08
N LEU A 207 -10.08 -6.51 8.72
CA LEU A 207 -11.12 -6.83 9.70
C LEU A 207 -10.80 -8.14 10.43
N GLY A 208 -10.32 -8.01 11.67
CA GLY A 208 -10.15 -9.12 12.61
C GLY A 208 -11.49 -9.67 13.13
N PRO A 209 -11.44 -10.77 13.91
CA PRO A 209 -12.63 -11.54 14.33
C PRO A 209 -13.61 -10.80 15.25
N LYS A 210 -13.29 -9.58 15.72
CA LYS A 210 -14.23 -8.71 16.47
C LYS A 210 -15.12 -7.85 15.56
N HIS A 211 -14.82 -7.78 14.26
CA HIS A 211 -15.61 -7.08 13.25
C HIS A 211 -16.40 -8.10 12.41
N GLN A 212 -17.26 -8.88 13.08
CA GLN A 212 -18.04 -9.94 12.44
C GLN A 212 -19.09 -9.38 11.46
N GLN A 213 -18.94 -9.83 10.21
CA GLN A 213 -19.98 -10.30 9.28
C GLN A 213 -21.08 -9.31 8.85
N ALA A 214 -21.00 -8.89 7.58
CA ALA A 214 -22.21 -8.61 6.80
C ALA A 214 -22.93 -9.95 6.53
N GLY A 215 -24.18 -10.08 6.98
CA GLY A 215 -25.11 -11.08 6.46
C GLY A 215 -25.10 -12.45 7.14
N GLY A 216 -25.47 -12.49 8.41
CA GLY A 216 -26.36 -13.55 8.90
C GLY A 216 -27.79 -13.05 8.80
N SER A 217 -28.35 -12.93 7.60
CA SER A 217 -29.80 -12.74 7.48
C SER A 217 -30.47 -14.00 8.01
N SER A 218 -31.13 -13.87 9.15
CA SER A 218 -31.93 -14.91 9.80
C SER A 218 -33.21 -15.22 9.01
N ARG A 219 -33.14 -15.39 7.68
CA ARG A 219 -34.31 -15.61 6.81
C ARG A 219 -34.18 -16.68 5.72
N ASP A 220 -33.11 -17.47 5.67
CA ASP A 220 -33.11 -18.72 4.89
C ASP A 220 -33.51 -19.91 5.78
N GLN A 221 -34.82 -20.17 5.86
CA GLN A 221 -35.40 -21.37 6.44
C GLN A 221 -35.39 -22.55 5.43
N ASP A 222 -34.25 -22.85 4.80
CA ASP A 222 -34.08 -24.14 4.10
C ASP A 222 -33.28 -25.10 4.97
N PRO A 223 -33.89 -26.17 5.52
CA PRO A 223 -33.19 -27.16 6.34
C PRO A 223 -32.09 -27.94 5.59
N ARG A 224 -32.00 -27.84 4.25
CA ARG A 224 -31.05 -28.60 3.42
C ARG A 224 -29.70 -27.91 3.18
N THR A 225 -29.55 -26.62 3.52
CA THR A 225 -28.30 -25.85 3.31
C THR A 225 -27.42 -25.74 4.56
N ARG A 226 -27.77 -26.45 5.65
CA ARG A 226 -27.15 -26.34 6.99
C ARG A 226 -25.68 -26.79 7.12
N ASN A 227 -25.05 -27.32 6.06
CA ASN A 227 -23.72 -27.94 6.14
C ASN A 227 -22.56 -27.11 5.56
N HIS A 228 -22.77 -25.85 5.19
CA HIS A 228 -21.67 -24.94 4.83
C HIS A 228 -21.69 -23.69 5.71
N PHE A 229 -21.59 -23.88 7.03
CA PHE A 229 -21.21 -22.78 7.93
C PHE A 229 -19.81 -22.31 7.53
N PHE A 230 -19.78 -21.24 6.75
CA PHE A 230 -18.59 -20.44 6.47
C PHE A 230 -18.05 -19.93 7.81
N HIS A 231 -17.01 -20.55 8.33
CA HIS A 231 -16.08 -19.89 9.23
C HIS A 231 -15.02 -19.25 8.34
N PRO A 232 -15.18 -17.99 7.88
CA PRO A 232 -14.08 -17.29 7.27
C PRO A 232 -12.98 -17.27 8.33
N LEU A 233 -11.89 -17.99 8.06
CA LEU A 233 -10.69 -17.94 8.89
C LEU A 233 -10.33 -16.46 8.98
N ALA A 234 -10.50 -15.92 10.19
CA ALA A 234 -10.26 -14.53 10.48
C ALA A 234 -8.82 -14.23 10.03
N PRO A 235 -8.56 -13.08 9.40
CA PRO A 235 -7.18 -12.70 9.14
C PRO A 235 -6.40 -12.82 10.45
N PRO A 236 -5.13 -13.28 10.42
CA PRO A 236 -4.28 -13.20 11.61
C PRO A 236 -4.39 -11.78 12.11
N THR A 237 -4.72 -11.59 13.39
CA THR A 237 -5.00 -10.26 13.96
C THR A 237 -3.93 -9.28 13.49
N PRO A 238 -4.27 -8.21 12.74
CA PRO A 238 -3.38 -7.08 12.69
C PRO A 238 -3.44 -6.49 14.10
N ARG A 239 -2.48 -6.90 14.96
CA ARG A 239 -2.38 -6.42 16.34
C ARG A 239 -1.98 -4.95 16.43
N ARG A 240 -1.75 -4.28 15.30
CA ARG A 240 -1.11 -2.98 15.22
C ARG A 240 -2.05 -1.97 14.56
N GLN A 241 -2.51 -1.02 15.35
CA GLN A 241 -3.10 0.21 14.85
C GLN A 241 -2.06 0.95 14.01
N ARG A 242 -2.49 1.55 12.91
CA ARG A 242 -1.59 2.23 11.98
C ARG A 242 -1.27 3.61 12.52
N GLN A 243 0.00 4.00 12.43
CA GLN A 243 0.39 5.37 12.72
C GLN A 243 -0.15 6.30 11.63
N ALA A 244 -0.69 7.44 12.03
CA ALA A 244 -1.19 8.47 11.15
C ALA A 244 -0.03 9.12 10.40
N ARG A 245 0.37 8.52 9.28
CA ARG A 245 1.58 8.88 8.55
C ARG A 245 1.37 8.68 7.06
N LEU A 246 1.87 9.63 6.28
CA LEU A 246 2.01 9.50 4.84
C LEU A 246 3.38 8.85 4.59
N VAL A 247 3.44 7.68 3.97
CA VAL A 247 4.71 6.94 3.76
C VAL A 247 4.94 6.68 2.28
N PHE A 248 6.11 7.08 1.77
CA PHE A 248 6.54 6.82 0.41
C PHE A 248 7.87 6.09 0.41
N TYR A 249 7.98 5.00 -0.33
CA TYR A 249 9.19 4.18 -0.36
C TYR A 249 9.59 3.78 -1.77
N ASP A 250 10.88 3.56 -1.98
CA ASP A 250 11.40 3.05 -3.24
C ASP A 250 10.91 1.61 -3.44
N ALA A 251 10.27 1.35 -4.58
CA ALA A 251 9.77 0.01 -4.91
C ALA A 251 10.90 -0.99 -5.19
N LYS A 252 12.07 -0.49 -5.60
CA LYS A 252 13.26 -1.26 -5.98
C LYS A 252 14.52 -0.70 -5.26
N GLY A 253 15.66 -1.37 -5.44
CA GLY A 253 16.95 -0.94 -4.85
C GLY A 253 17.29 -1.54 -3.48
N GLY A 254 16.48 -2.48 -2.98
CA GLY A 254 16.75 -3.19 -1.72
C GLY A 254 16.93 -2.25 -0.53
N SER A 255 17.80 -2.61 0.42
CA SER A 255 18.03 -1.84 1.66
C SER A 255 18.54 -0.42 1.45
N SER A 256 19.12 -0.13 0.27
CA SER A 256 19.64 1.18 -0.08
C SER A 256 18.62 2.06 -0.81
N GLY A 257 17.51 1.50 -1.27
CA GLY A 257 16.58 2.18 -2.17
C GLY A 257 17.16 2.43 -3.57
N SER A 258 16.32 2.91 -4.47
CA SER A 258 16.73 3.41 -5.80
C SER A 258 17.19 4.87 -5.75
N GLY A 259 16.91 5.59 -4.64
CA GLY A 259 17.28 6.98 -4.43
C GLY A 259 16.23 7.99 -4.91
N ILE A 260 15.10 7.51 -5.45
CA ILE A 260 14.05 8.38 -5.99
C ILE A 260 13.31 9.07 -4.84
N THR A 261 12.98 8.33 -3.77
CA THR A 261 12.41 8.93 -2.55
C THR A 261 13.37 9.89 -1.85
N SER A 262 14.69 9.65 -1.91
CA SER A 262 15.67 10.62 -1.41
C SER A 262 15.57 11.94 -2.16
N LYS A 263 15.35 11.90 -3.48
CA LYS A 263 15.19 13.11 -4.28
C LYS A 263 13.81 13.73 -4.11
N ALA A 264 12.75 12.93 -3.93
CA ALA A 264 11.42 13.42 -3.57
C ALA A 264 11.44 14.17 -2.23
N PHE A 265 12.21 13.66 -1.26
CA PHE A 265 12.41 14.29 0.03
C PHE A 265 13.06 15.67 -0.08
N GLU A 266 13.95 15.89 -1.05
CA GLU A 266 14.54 17.22 -1.28
C GLU A 266 13.53 18.28 -1.74
N PHE A 267 12.42 17.87 -2.39
CA PHE A 267 11.40 18.77 -2.93
C PHE A 267 10.03 18.64 -2.23
N ILE A 268 10.00 18.03 -1.04
CA ILE A 268 8.75 17.66 -0.37
C ILE A 268 7.86 18.87 -0.04
N ASP A 269 8.48 19.99 0.33
CA ASP A 269 7.83 21.29 0.53
C ASP A 269 7.06 21.74 -0.72
N SER A 270 7.73 21.72 -1.88
CA SER A 270 7.17 22.11 -3.16
C SER A 270 6.10 21.13 -3.64
N LEU A 271 6.30 19.83 -3.39
CA LEU A 271 5.31 18.79 -3.69
C LEU A 271 4.03 18.98 -2.88
N LEU A 272 4.14 19.27 -1.58
CA LEU A 272 3.00 19.49 -0.69
C LEU A 272 2.20 20.73 -1.09
N VAL A 273 2.87 21.85 -1.38
CA VAL A 273 2.20 23.08 -1.86
C VAL A 273 1.44 22.81 -3.17
N ARG A 274 2.06 22.12 -4.12
CA ARG A 274 1.41 21.78 -5.40
C ARG A 274 0.28 20.78 -5.22
N ALA A 275 0.42 19.79 -4.33
CA ALA A 275 -0.63 18.83 -4.03
C ALA A 275 -1.86 19.54 -3.44
N ASN A 276 -1.66 20.45 -2.47
CA ASN A 276 -2.76 21.23 -1.93
C ASN A 276 -3.42 22.12 -2.99
N SER A 277 -2.62 22.85 -3.77
CA SER A 277 -3.13 23.71 -4.85
C SER A 277 -3.95 22.92 -5.88
N ARG A 278 -3.50 21.72 -6.25
CA ARG A 278 -4.23 20.81 -7.15
C ARG A 278 -5.58 20.37 -6.56
N ILE A 279 -5.65 20.06 -5.27
CA ILE A 279 -6.92 19.71 -4.62
C ILE A 279 -7.87 20.89 -4.59
N ASP A 280 -7.39 22.08 -4.20
CA ASP A 280 -8.18 23.30 -4.06
C ASP A 280 -8.72 23.82 -5.41
N THR A 281 -7.96 23.66 -6.49
CA THR A 281 -8.34 24.13 -7.84
C THR A 281 -9.12 23.09 -8.66
N CYS A 282 -9.18 21.83 -8.20
CA CYS A 282 -9.86 20.78 -8.92
C CYS A 282 -11.39 20.94 -8.88
N THR A 283 -12.01 21.01 -10.06
CA THR A 283 -13.45 21.22 -10.25
C THR A 283 -14.30 19.97 -10.09
N CYS A 284 -13.71 18.81 -9.76
CA CYS A 284 -14.49 17.59 -9.55
C CYS A 284 -15.41 17.73 -8.32
N THR A 285 -16.66 17.31 -8.46
CA THR A 285 -17.69 17.37 -7.42
C THR A 285 -17.78 16.07 -6.60
N ALA A 286 -17.12 15.01 -7.06
CA ALA A 286 -17.08 13.72 -6.38
C ALA A 286 -16.32 13.81 -5.05
N ALA A 287 -16.89 13.28 -3.97
CA ALA A 287 -16.27 13.25 -2.64
C ALA A 287 -14.97 12.44 -2.62
N GLN A 288 -14.95 11.34 -3.38
CA GLN A 288 -13.76 10.52 -3.64
C GLN A 288 -12.72 11.19 -4.54
N GLY A 289 -13.02 12.38 -5.07
CA GLY A 289 -12.17 13.08 -6.02
C GLY A 289 -12.08 12.41 -7.40
N CYS A 290 -11.04 12.78 -8.16
CA CYS A 290 -10.75 12.26 -9.49
C CYS A 290 -9.24 12.04 -9.68
N VAL A 291 -8.85 11.46 -10.82
CA VAL A 291 -7.45 11.19 -11.18
C VAL A 291 -6.59 12.46 -11.28
N GLU A 292 -7.22 13.62 -11.52
CA GLU A 292 -6.54 14.91 -11.58
C GLU A 292 -6.26 15.51 -10.20
N CYS A 293 -6.77 14.93 -9.09
CA CYS A 293 -6.53 15.47 -7.75
C CYS A 293 -6.02 14.44 -6.73
N VAL A 294 -6.79 13.38 -6.42
CA VAL A 294 -6.50 12.46 -5.31
C VAL A 294 -6.66 10.98 -5.67
N CYS A 295 -7.14 10.64 -6.86
CA CYS A 295 -7.19 9.24 -7.31
C CYS A 295 -5.92 8.88 -8.09
N ASN A 296 -5.54 7.61 -8.04
CA ASN A 296 -4.42 7.06 -8.80
C ASN A 296 -4.90 5.84 -9.62
N GLU A 297 -4.62 5.84 -10.93
CA GLU A 297 -4.99 4.73 -11.83
C GLU A 297 -4.29 3.41 -11.45
N LEU A 298 -3.16 3.50 -10.77
CA LEU A 298 -2.36 2.36 -10.34
C LEU A 298 -2.56 2.00 -8.86
N CYS A 299 -3.60 2.56 -8.23
CA CYS A 299 -3.96 2.18 -6.87
C CYS A 299 -4.30 0.68 -6.82
N PRO A 300 -3.56 -0.15 -6.06
CA PRO A 300 -3.83 -1.60 -5.97
C PRO A 300 -5.19 -1.90 -5.33
N GLU A 301 -5.75 -0.92 -4.62
CA GLU A 301 -7.02 -0.98 -3.93
C GLU A 301 -8.17 -0.30 -4.70
N MET A 302 -7.95 0.01 -5.98
CA MET A 302 -8.95 0.58 -6.89
C MET A 302 -9.60 1.89 -6.38
N ASN A 303 -8.86 2.70 -5.62
CA ASN A 303 -9.33 3.95 -5.03
C ASN A 303 -10.59 3.80 -4.13
N LEU A 304 -10.81 2.62 -3.53
CA LEU A 304 -12.02 2.33 -2.75
C LEU A 304 -12.15 3.14 -1.43
N VAL A 305 -11.05 3.67 -0.89
CA VAL A 305 -11.00 4.40 0.38
C VAL A 305 -10.23 5.69 0.19
N ILE A 306 -10.88 6.73 -0.35
CA ILE A 306 -10.28 8.02 -0.72
C ILE A 306 -11.21 9.14 -0.27
N SER A 307 -10.66 10.18 0.37
CA SER A 307 -11.40 11.38 0.76
C SER A 307 -10.68 12.65 0.28
N LYS A 308 -11.26 13.36 -0.70
CA LYS A 308 -10.68 14.61 -1.24
C LYS A 308 -10.65 15.70 -0.16
N ALA A 309 -11.76 15.86 0.57
CA ALA A 309 -11.86 16.84 1.66
C ALA A 309 -10.86 16.52 2.77
N GLY A 310 -10.78 15.24 3.17
CA GLY A 310 -9.85 14.81 4.20
C GLY A 310 -8.38 15.04 3.81
N ALA A 311 -8.00 14.75 2.56
CA ALA A 311 -6.66 15.05 2.05
C ALA A 311 -6.34 16.55 2.10
N SER A 312 -7.30 17.42 1.75
CA SER A 312 -7.13 18.88 1.86
C SER A 312 -6.82 19.31 3.30
N VAL A 313 -7.53 18.76 4.29
CA VAL A 313 -7.28 19.03 5.72
C VAL A 313 -5.86 18.66 6.10
N ILE A 314 -5.41 17.44 5.78
CA ILE A 314 -4.06 16.96 6.11
C ILE A 314 -2.99 17.86 5.50
N LEU A 315 -3.09 18.14 4.20
CA LEU A 315 -2.09 18.95 3.48
C LEU A 315 -2.05 20.40 4.00
N LYS A 316 -3.20 21.02 4.25
CA LYS A 316 -3.27 22.38 4.83
C LYS A 316 -2.65 22.44 6.21
N CYS A 317 -2.95 21.47 7.09
CA CYS A 317 -2.36 21.41 8.41
C CYS A 317 -0.83 21.22 8.37
N LEU A 318 -0.31 20.36 7.49
CA LEU A 318 1.14 20.18 7.30
C LEU A 318 1.81 21.48 6.86
N LEU A 319 1.19 22.21 5.93
CA LEU A 319 1.69 23.48 5.39
C LEU A 319 1.49 24.68 6.32
N GLY A 320 0.66 24.57 7.36
CA GLY A 320 0.29 25.67 8.25
C GLY A 320 -0.77 26.61 7.68
N LEU A 321 -1.50 26.14 6.68
CA LEU A 321 -2.59 26.88 6.06
C LEU A 321 -3.85 26.73 6.91
N LYS A 322 -4.68 27.78 6.92
CA LYS A 322 -5.96 27.76 7.62
C LYS A 322 -6.90 26.77 6.93
N VAL A 323 -7.47 25.86 7.72
CA VAL A 323 -8.57 25.00 7.29
C VAL A 323 -9.88 25.72 7.60
N ASP A 324 -10.72 25.88 6.59
CA ASP A 324 -12.09 26.38 6.78
C ASP A 324 -12.98 25.20 7.18
N VAL A 325 -13.07 24.96 8.49
CA VAL A 325 -13.73 23.79 9.07
C VAL A 325 -15.23 23.81 8.78
N ASP A 326 -15.85 24.99 8.76
CA ASP A 326 -17.30 25.14 8.57
C ASP A 326 -17.76 24.79 7.14
N SER A 327 -16.86 24.87 6.15
CA SER A 327 -17.17 24.49 4.75
C SER A 327 -16.85 23.03 4.42
N LEU A 328 -16.32 22.26 5.37
CA LEU A 328 -16.05 20.83 5.15
C LEU A 328 -17.35 20.03 5.04
N PRO A 329 -17.43 19.08 4.09
CA PRO A 329 -18.54 18.15 4.04
C PRO A 329 -18.53 17.24 5.27
N TRP A 330 -19.71 16.82 5.70
CA TRP A 330 -19.84 15.74 6.68
C TRP A 330 -19.54 14.41 6.01
N GLY A 331 -18.73 13.58 6.67
CA GLY A 331 -18.55 12.19 6.27
C GLY A 331 -19.86 11.40 6.42
N THR A 332 -20.00 10.31 5.68
CA THR A 332 -21.21 9.47 5.72
C THR A 332 -21.45 8.92 7.13
N GLU A 333 -22.67 9.12 7.65
CA GLU A 333 -23.06 8.61 8.97
C GLU A 333 -23.04 7.06 9.00
N LEU A 334 -22.50 6.52 10.10
CA LEU A 334 -22.28 5.10 10.33
C LEU A 334 -23.57 4.39 10.77
N ASP A 335 -24.50 4.15 9.85
CA ASP A 335 -25.66 3.30 10.19
C ASP A 335 -25.35 1.80 9.94
N ARG A 336 -25.64 0.97 10.95
CA ARG A 336 -25.49 -0.50 10.91
C ARG A 336 -26.45 -1.09 9.88
N GLY A 337 -26.03 -1.13 8.62
CA GLY A 337 -26.83 -1.63 7.51
C GLY A 337 -26.50 -0.99 6.15
N TYR A 338 -25.60 -0.01 6.10
CA TYR A 338 -25.20 0.62 4.85
C TYR A 338 -24.31 -0.33 4.01
N GLU A 339 -24.85 -0.79 2.88
CA GLU A 339 -24.03 -1.39 1.82
C GLU A 339 -23.47 -0.26 0.94
N PRO A 340 -22.14 -0.07 0.92
CA PRO A 340 -21.52 0.99 0.13
C PRO A 340 -21.77 0.73 -1.36
N GLY A 341 -22.50 1.63 -2.00
CA GLY A 341 -22.65 1.65 -3.45
C GLY A 341 -21.35 2.10 -4.14
N PRO A 342 -21.28 2.00 -5.49
CA PRO A 342 -20.17 2.59 -6.25
C PRO A 342 -20.09 4.10 -5.96
N GLY A 343 -19.03 4.55 -5.30
CA GLY A 343 -18.79 5.97 -5.00
C GLY A 343 -19.05 6.43 -3.55
N SER A 344 -19.32 5.54 -2.60
CA SER A 344 -19.37 5.91 -1.17
C SER A 344 -18.02 5.72 -0.48
N GLU A 345 -17.63 6.64 0.40
CA GLU A 345 -16.52 6.39 1.35
C GLU A 345 -16.87 5.13 2.17
N LEU A 346 -16.02 4.10 2.13
CA LEU A 346 -16.28 2.87 2.87
C LEU A 346 -16.41 3.16 4.38
N ALA A 347 -17.49 2.65 4.97
CA ALA A 347 -17.95 2.86 6.34
C ALA A 347 -17.02 2.34 7.46
N GLN A 348 -15.76 1.97 7.19
CA GLN A 348 -14.87 1.35 8.16
C GLN A 348 -13.46 1.95 8.05
N GLY A 349 -12.89 2.42 9.17
CA GLY A 349 -11.50 2.90 9.21
C GLY A 349 -11.14 3.94 10.28
N LEU A 350 -12.11 4.64 10.88
CA LEU A 350 -11.84 5.67 11.90
C LEU A 350 -11.03 5.14 13.10
N GLU A 351 -11.27 3.90 13.52
CA GLU A 351 -10.61 3.27 14.68
C GLU A 351 -9.27 2.58 14.34
N THR A 352 -8.84 2.62 13.07
CA THR A 352 -7.62 1.92 12.61
C THR A 352 -6.35 2.78 12.68
N ILE A 353 -6.50 4.08 12.84
CA ILE A 353 -5.41 5.06 12.83
C ILE A 353 -5.19 5.61 14.25
N ILE A 354 -3.93 5.65 14.68
CA ILE A 354 -3.47 6.33 15.91
C ILE A 354 -2.49 7.44 15.56
N GLU A 355 -2.32 8.40 16.47
CA GLU A 355 -1.29 9.43 16.34
C GLU A 355 0.09 8.79 16.10
N ALA A 356 0.84 9.35 15.15
CA ALA A 356 2.15 8.83 14.82
C ALA A 356 3.15 9.15 15.92
N VAL A 357 4.01 8.17 16.23
CA VAL A 357 5.17 8.38 17.09
C VAL A 357 6.36 8.62 16.19
N GLU A 358 7.08 9.71 16.45
CA GLU A 358 8.28 10.05 15.70
C GLU A 358 9.30 8.91 15.77
N VAL A 359 9.92 8.61 14.62
CA VAL A 359 10.89 7.53 14.51
C VAL A 359 12.29 8.08 14.80
N ALA A 360 12.97 7.48 15.76
CA ALA A 360 14.31 7.89 16.15
C ALA A 360 15.36 7.55 15.06
N GLY A 361 16.49 8.26 15.08
CA GLY A 361 17.67 7.86 14.32
C GLY A 361 18.42 6.71 15.00
N ALA A 362 19.32 6.07 14.25
CA ALA A 362 20.17 5.02 14.81
C ALA A 362 21.11 5.57 15.88
N SER A 363 21.28 4.81 16.97
CA SER A 363 22.18 5.15 18.06
C SER A 363 23.60 5.43 17.56
N GLY A 364 24.15 6.59 17.92
CA GLY A 364 25.50 7.00 17.55
C GLY A 364 25.66 7.48 16.10
N LYS A 365 24.58 7.61 15.32
CA LYS A 365 24.61 8.22 13.99
C LYS A 365 24.03 9.63 14.01
N GLU A 366 24.67 10.52 13.29
CA GLU A 366 24.19 11.88 13.09
C GLU A 366 23.01 11.90 12.10
N ILE A 367 21.94 12.61 12.47
CA ILE A 367 20.77 12.85 11.62
C ILE A 367 21.01 14.14 10.85
N ARG A 368 20.87 14.10 9.53
CA ARG A 368 21.01 15.30 8.70
C ARG A 368 19.76 16.16 8.80
N ILE A 369 19.91 17.43 9.17
CA ILE A 369 18.78 18.36 9.27
C ILE A 369 18.90 19.37 8.13
N TYR A 370 17.83 19.49 7.35
CA TYR A 370 17.69 20.44 6.25
C TYR A 370 16.62 21.47 6.62
N ASP A 371 16.99 22.74 6.57
CA ASP A 371 16.01 23.83 6.64
C ASP A 371 15.53 24.21 5.24
N LEU A 372 14.53 25.08 5.16
CA LEU A 372 14.09 25.66 3.89
C LEU A 372 15.15 26.64 3.40
N ASP A 373 15.61 26.48 2.16
CA ASP A 373 16.59 27.38 1.54
C ASP A 373 16.10 28.84 1.66
N THR A 374 16.99 29.77 2.03
CA THR A 374 16.70 31.18 2.32
C THR A 374 16.07 31.91 1.15
#